data_AF-A0A522BDD1-F1
#
_entry.id   AF-A0A522BDD1-F1
#
_cell.length_a   1.000
_cell.length_b   1.000
_cell.length_c   1.000
_cell.angle_alpha   90.00
_cell.angle_beta   90.00
_cell.angle_gamma   90.00
#
_symmetry.space_group_name_H-M   'P 1'
#
loop_
_entity.id
_entity.type
_entity.pdbx_description
1 polymer ?
#
loop_
_entity_poly.entity_id
_entity_poly.type
_entity_poly.pdbx_seq_one_letter_code
_entity_poly.pdbx_strand_id
1 'polypeptide(L)'
;MRNCSGELIDDKFGFQWFGWLFGVVFLAVSVVIGQYNYLLFHSIVEIAAIVVSCCIFTLAWNACLKMENSFFVFLGVAHLVIAIIQTLHTLAYKGMGVFPGAGSNLPTQLWVGARYVEAAALLAAPSLLTRRAPPLALVAVGFLVLAGVTGAIFAGVFPDCFIEPTGLTAFKKVSEYVICLVMAAALYRFWRNRERFSPRTFQFLAAYIVATILAEIFFTFYISVFGISNFAGHLLKTVGVLFLFEATVASAIRQPFEVLYRELDESRRALGIERDSLKKALEEVKALSGLLPICASCKKIRNDKGYWEQIETYVCEHSEARFSHGVCPECMQKLYSEYSKD
;
A
#
# COMPACT_ATOMS: atom_id res chain seq x y z
N MET A 1 -25.41 -17.71 19.31
CA MET A 1 -25.21 -16.39 18.65
C MET A 1 -24.35 -15.53 19.58
N ARG A 2 -23.06 -15.37 19.28
CA ARG A 2 -22.20 -14.36 19.89
C ARG A 2 -21.60 -13.57 18.73
N ASN A 3 -21.89 -12.27 18.70
CA ASN A 3 -21.31 -11.31 17.78
C ASN A 3 -19.79 -11.27 17.99
N CYS A 4 -19.03 -11.67 16.96
CA CYS A 4 -17.58 -11.48 16.86
C CYS A 4 -17.26 -10.87 15.50
N SER A 5 -17.88 -9.72 15.21
CA SER A 5 -17.70 -9.00 13.94
C SER A 5 -17.80 -7.49 14.14
N GLY A 6 -16.98 -6.92 15.04
CA GLY A 6 -17.15 -5.51 15.42
C GLY A 6 -15.93 -4.72 15.90
N GLU A 7 -14.69 -5.22 15.83
CA GLU A 7 -13.53 -4.48 16.39
C GLU A 7 -12.31 -4.33 15.47
N LEU A 8 -12.38 -4.73 14.19
CA LEU A 8 -11.23 -4.64 13.28
C LEU A 8 -11.18 -3.39 12.40
N ILE A 9 -12.06 -2.39 12.65
CA ILE A 9 -12.20 -1.22 11.77
C ILE A 9 -11.68 0.09 12.41
N ASP A 10 -11.49 0.16 13.74
CA ASP A 10 -11.10 1.43 14.40
C ASP A 10 -9.57 1.70 14.42
N ASP A 11 -8.74 0.67 14.28
CA ASP A 11 -7.27 0.83 14.23
C ASP A 11 -6.75 1.46 12.92
N LYS A 12 -7.61 1.59 11.89
CA LYS A 12 -7.21 2.24 10.62
C LYS A 12 -6.97 3.75 10.76
N PHE A 13 -7.55 4.39 11.79
CA PHE A 13 -7.37 5.82 12.03
C PHE A 13 -6.06 6.14 12.77
N GLY A 14 -5.70 5.41 13.83
CA GLY A 14 -4.54 5.73 14.68
C GLY A 14 -3.19 5.75 13.96
N PHE A 15 -2.95 4.80 13.04
CA PHE A 15 -1.66 4.68 12.34
C PHE A 15 -1.40 5.78 11.30
N GLN A 16 -2.46 6.34 10.68
CA GLN A 16 -2.29 7.37 9.65
C GLN A 16 -1.97 8.75 10.25
N TRP A 17 -2.54 9.10 11.40
CA TRP A 17 -2.23 10.36 12.07
C TRP A 17 -0.79 10.44 12.57
N PHE A 18 -0.21 9.32 13.00
CA PHE A 18 1.17 9.28 13.49
C PHE A 18 2.18 9.72 12.43
N GLY A 19 2.02 9.27 11.18
CA GLY A 19 2.89 9.67 10.07
C GLY A 19 2.81 11.17 9.77
N TRP A 20 1.60 11.74 9.73
CA TRP A 20 1.42 13.19 9.52
C TRP A 20 1.93 14.03 10.68
N LEU A 21 1.70 13.58 11.92
CA LEU A 21 2.24 14.23 13.11
C LEU A 21 3.76 14.28 13.07
N PHE A 22 4.41 13.16 12.74
CA PHE A 22 5.86 13.10 12.57
C PHE A 22 6.34 14.08 11.50
N GLY A 23 5.67 14.15 10.35
CA GLY A 23 5.98 15.11 9.29
C GLY A 23 5.88 16.57 9.75
N VAL A 24 4.83 16.93 10.49
CA VAL A 24 4.65 18.29 11.03
C VAL A 24 5.74 18.63 12.06
N VAL A 25 6.04 17.70 12.97
CA VAL A 25 7.12 17.89 13.96
C VAL A 25 8.47 18.04 13.27
N PHE A 26 8.77 17.21 12.27
CA PHE A 26 10.01 17.30 11.49
C PHE A 26 10.15 18.68 10.80
N LEU A 27 9.08 19.19 10.19
CA LEU A 27 9.09 20.51 9.56
C LEU A 27 9.28 21.62 10.59
N ALA A 28 8.59 21.57 11.73
CA ALA A 28 8.72 22.56 12.79
C ALA A 28 10.16 22.60 13.35
N VAL A 29 10.75 21.44 13.62
CA VAL A 29 12.14 21.33 14.08
C VAL A 29 13.12 21.85 13.02
N SER A 30 12.90 21.50 11.74
CA SER A 30 13.73 21.99 10.63
C SER A 30 13.68 23.51 10.52
N VAL A 31 12.52 24.12 10.75
CA VAL A 31 12.37 25.58 10.74
C VAL A 31 13.20 26.24 11.83
N VAL A 32 13.15 25.69 13.05
CA VAL A 32 13.96 26.20 14.17
C VAL A 32 15.45 26.07 13.87
N ILE A 33 15.90 24.90 13.39
CA ILE A 33 17.31 24.67 13.04
C ILE A 33 17.81 25.68 12.00
N GLY A 34 16.99 25.99 10.98
CA GLY A 34 17.37 26.91 9.91
C GLY A 34 17.60 28.35 10.36
N GLN A 35 17.05 28.76 11.52
CA GLN A 35 17.33 30.07 12.12
C GLN A 35 18.72 30.14 12.74
N TYR A 36 19.28 29.01 13.19
CA TYR A 36 20.59 28.95 13.85
C TYR A 36 21.71 28.51 12.91
N ASN A 37 21.44 27.53 12.05
CA ASN A 37 22.42 26.97 11.14
C ASN A 37 21.76 26.52 9.83
N TYR A 38 21.88 27.35 8.80
CA TYR A 38 21.30 27.07 7.49
C TYR A 38 21.88 25.82 6.84
N LEU A 39 23.19 25.61 6.94
CA LEU A 39 23.85 24.45 6.32
C LEU A 39 23.33 23.14 6.92
N LEU A 40 23.10 23.12 8.24
CA LEU A 40 22.50 21.99 8.93
C LEU A 40 21.04 21.79 8.50
N PHE A 41 20.25 22.86 8.42
CA PHE A 41 18.87 22.80 7.90
C PHE A 41 18.83 22.19 6.50
N HIS A 42 19.58 22.75 5.56
CA HIS A 42 19.67 22.29 4.18
C HIS A 42 20.05 20.81 4.13
N SER A 43 21.09 20.41 4.86
CA SER A 43 21.55 19.02 4.87
C SER A 43 20.49 18.05 5.41
N ILE A 44 19.79 18.41 6.50
CA ILE A 44 18.75 17.55 7.09
C ILE A 44 17.57 17.37 6.14
N VAL A 45 17.04 18.46 5.57
CA VAL A 45 15.87 18.38 4.68
C VAL A 45 16.21 17.66 3.37
N GLU A 46 17.44 17.82 2.87
CA GLU A 46 17.91 17.10 1.70
C GLU A 46 18.13 15.61 1.95
N ILE A 47 18.76 15.25 3.07
CA ILE A 47 18.93 13.84 3.46
C ILE A 47 17.56 13.18 3.67
N ALA A 48 16.62 13.86 4.31
CA ALA A 48 15.26 13.34 4.47
C ALA A 48 14.59 13.08 3.11
N ALA A 49 14.71 14.00 2.15
CA ALA A 49 14.17 13.81 0.80
C ALA A 49 14.84 12.65 0.04
N ILE A 50 16.16 12.47 0.20
CA ILE A 50 16.91 11.34 -0.36
C ILE A 50 16.40 10.01 0.23
N VAL A 51 16.29 9.92 1.56
CA VAL A 51 15.80 8.71 2.25
C VAL A 51 14.38 8.36 1.78
N VAL A 52 13.47 9.33 1.75
CA VAL A 52 12.10 9.10 1.28
C VAL A 52 12.08 8.64 -0.18
N SER A 53 12.91 9.22 -1.05
CA SER A 53 13.02 8.82 -2.45
C SER A 53 13.54 7.38 -2.62
N CYS A 54 14.53 6.96 -1.82
CA CYS A 54 15.00 5.58 -1.76
C CYS A 54 13.91 4.61 -1.26
N CYS A 55 13.10 5.03 -0.29
CA CYS A 55 11.94 4.25 0.17
C CYS A 55 10.89 4.10 -0.94
N ILE A 56 10.59 5.15 -1.70
CA ILE A 56 9.67 5.10 -2.86
C ILE A 56 10.17 4.09 -3.88
N PHE A 57 11.46 4.14 -4.25
CA PHE A 57 12.07 3.15 -5.14
C PHE A 57 11.91 1.72 -4.59
N THR A 58 12.28 1.50 -3.33
CA THR A 58 12.26 0.17 -2.71
C THR A 58 10.84 -0.40 -2.68
N LEU A 59 9.84 0.41 -2.31
CA LEU A 59 8.45 0.00 -2.30
C LEU A 59 7.94 -0.33 -3.70
N ALA A 60 8.19 0.53 -4.67
CA ALA A 60 7.75 0.33 -6.04
C ALA A 60 8.43 -0.88 -6.70
N TRP A 61 9.73 -1.08 -6.45
CA TRP A 61 10.48 -2.21 -6.97
C TRP A 61 9.99 -3.54 -6.38
N ASN A 62 9.76 -3.61 -5.07
CA ASN A 62 9.23 -4.82 -4.45
C ASN A 62 7.78 -5.11 -4.88
N ALA A 63 7.00 -4.08 -5.21
CA ALA A 63 5.66 -4.25 -5.76
C ALA A 63 5.66 -4.67 -7.24
N CYS A 64 6.78 -4.57 -7.97
CA CYS A 64 6.79 -4.69 -9.43
C CYS A 64 6.29 -6.03 -9.99
N LEU A 65 6.45 -7.13 -9.24
CA LEU A 65 5.97 -8.46 -9.65
C LEU A 65 4.46 -8.62 -9.54
N LYS A 66 3.80 -7.77 -8.74
CA LYS A 66 2.37 -7.85 -8.44
C LYS A 66 1.53 -6.76 -9.13
N MET A 67 2.18 -5.75 -9.70
CA MET A 67 1.49 -4.61 -10.32
C MET A 67 1.14 -4.89 -11.78
N GLU A 68 -0.07 -4.49 -12.18
CA GLU A 68 -0.55 -4.69 -13.56
C GLU A 68 0.10 -3.74 -14.56
N ASN A 69 0.67 -2.63 -14.10
CA ASN A 69 1.26 -1.59 -14.93
C ASN A 69 2.62 -1.14 -14.34
N SER A 70 3.42 -0.48 -15.16
CA SER A 70 4.78 -0.05 -14.77
C SER A 70 4.84 1.38 -14.21
N PHE A 71 3.69 2.01 -13.94
CA PHE A 71 3.62 3.43 -13.55
C PHE A 71 4.44 3.74 -12.29
N PHE A 72 4.17 3.05 -11.17
CA PHE A 72 4.87 3.31 -9.91
C PHE A 72 6.30 2.79 -9.92
N VAL A 73 6.57 1.68 -10.63
CA VAL A 73 7.93 1.16 -10.82
C VAL A 73 8.80 2.20 -11.53
N PHE A 74 8.27 2.82 -12.59
CA PHE A 74 8.95 3.88 -13.33
C PHE A 74 9.21 5.12 -12.47
N LEU A 75 8.20 5.60 -11.73
CA LEU A 75 8.41 6.71 -10.79
C LEU A 75 9.44 6.35 -9.71
N GLY A 76 9.40 5.14 -9.17
CA GLY A 76 10.40 4.67 -8.20
C GLY A 76 11.82 4.71 -8.76
N VAL A 77 12.03 4.21 -9.97
CA VAL A 77 13.34 4.26 -10.65
C VAL A 77 13.79 5.71 -10.90
N ALA A 78 12.88 6.59 -11.34
CA ALA A 78 13.19 8.00 -11.52
C ALA A 78 13.62 8.65 -10.19
N HIS A 79 12.93 8.34 -9.08
CA HIS A 79 13.29 8.84 -7.76
C HIS A 79 14.62 8.29 -7.22
N LEU A 80 15.02 7.08 -7.60
CA LEU A 80 16.37 6.59 -7.31
C LEU A 80 17.44 7.43 -8.03
N VAL A 81 17.24 7.74 -9.32
CA VAL A 81 18.15 8.61 -10.09
C VAL A 81 18.22 10.01 -9.47
N ILE A 82 17.06 10.59 -9.13
CA ILE A 82 16.96 11.89 -8.48
C ILE A 82 17.69 11.87 -7.13
N ALA A 83 17.53 10.82 -6.32
CA ALA A 83 18.19 10.69 -5.02
C ALA A 83 19.73 10.67 -5.14
N ILE A 84 20.28 10.02 -6.17
CA ILE A 84 21.72 9.99 -6.43
C ILE A 84 22.23 11.40 -6.82
N ILE A 85 21.56 12.08 -7.76
CA ILE A 85 21.92 13.45 -8.14
C ILE A 85 21.77 14.40 -6.93
N GLN A 86 20.73 14.22 -6.13
CA GLN A 86 20.48 14.99 -4.92
C GLN A 86 21.58 14.79 -3.88
N THR A 87 22.12 13.57 -3.75
CA THR A 87 23.25 13.29 -2.87
C THR A 87 24.48 14.09 -3.31
N LEU A 88 24.78 14.10 -4.61
CA LEU A 88 25.87 14.91 -5.17
C LEU A 88 25.62 16.41 -4.93
N HIS A 89 24.39 16.89 -5.14
CA HIS A 89 24.01 18.28 -4.86
C HIS A 89 24.28 18.65 -3.39
N THR A 90 23.82 17.83 -2.46
CA THR A 90 23.98 18.06 -1.02
C THR A 90 25.45 18.12 -0.63
N LEU A 91 26.28 17.21 -1.16
CA LEU A 91 27.72 17.21 -0.92
C LEU A 91 28.45 18.39 -1.58
N ALA A 92 27.96 18.85 -2.73
CA ALA A 92 28.48 20.01 -3.46
C ALA A 92 28.01 21.36 -2.87
N TYR A 93 27.11 21.35 -1.89
CA TYR A 93 26.55 22.59 -1.35
C TYR A 93 27.62 23.47 -0.68
N LYS A 94 27.48 24.79 -0.84
CA LYS A 94 28.44 25.77 -0.33
C LYS A 94 28.55 25.64 1.19
N GLY A 95 29.76 25.33 1.68
CA GLY A 95 30.06 25.12 3.10
C GLY A 95 30.31 23.67 3.51
N MET A 96 30.00 22.67 2.67
CA MET A 96 30.23 21.25 2.99
C MET A 96 31.70 20.80 2.87
N GLY A 97 32.49 21.44 2.00
CA GLY A 97 33.92 21.17 1.85
C GLY A 97 34.30 19.92 1.05
N VAL A 98 33.34 19.16 0.52
CA VAL A 98 33.60 17.89 -0.22
C VAL A 98 34.13 18.14 -1.64
N PHE A 99 33.68 19.22 -2.28
CA PHE A 99 34.16 19.64 -3.61
C PHE A 99 34.86 21.00 -3.51
N PRO A 100 36.18 21.03 -3.23
CA PRO A 100 36.93 22.29 -3.10
C PRO A 100 36.88 23.10 -4.40
N GLY A 101 36.61 24.40 -4.30
CA GLY A 101 36.60 25.31 -5.45
C GLY A 101 35.36 25.25 -6.36
N ALA A 102 34.38 24.39 -6.06
CA ALA A 102 33.16 24.26 -6.88
C ALA A 102 32.17 25.45 -6.76
N GLY A 103 32.33 26.27 -5.71
CA GLY A 103 31.49 27.44 -5.45
C GLY A 103 29.99 27.11 -5.31
N SER A 104 29.12 28.06 -5.68
CA SER A 104 27.66 27.84 -5.72
C SER A 104 27.15 27.31 -7.06
N ASN A 105 27.98 27.23 -8.11
CA ASN A 105 27.54 26.84 -9.45
C ASN A 105 27.23 25.34 -9.54
N LEU A 106 28.17 24.48 -9.13
CA LEU A 106 28.02 23.02 -9.18
C LEU A 106 26.75 22.52 -8.46
N PRO A 107 26.45 22.90 -7.19
CA PRO A 107 25.21 22.46 -6.56
C PRO A 107 23.98 22.97 -7.33
N THR A 108 23.98 24.20 -7.85
CA THR A 108 22.85 24.71 -8.65
C THR A 108 22.68 23.98 -10.00
N GLN A 109 23.77 23.55 -10.64
CA GLN A 109 23.70 22.72 -11.86
C GLN A 109 23.11 21.33 -11.57
N LEU A 110 23.58 20.67 -10.51
CA LEU A 110 23.05 19.39 -10.06
C LEU A 110 21.57 19.48 -9.68
N TRP A 111 21.17 20.59 -9.05
CA TRP A 111 19.77 20.89 -8.76
C TRP A 111 18.92 20.92 -10.04
N VAL A 112 19.26 21.80 -10.98
CA VAL A 112 18.50 21.95 -12.24
C VAL A 112 18.46 20.63 -13.01
N GLY A 113 19.57 19.89 -13.06
CA GLY A 113 19.62 18.55 -13.66
C GLY A 113 18.62 17.57 -13.02
N ALA A 114 18.60 17.48 -11.69
CA ALA A 114 17.66 16.61 -10.97
C ALA A 114 16.20 17.01 -11.23
N ARG A 115 15.89 18.30 -11.28
CA ARG A 115 14.52 18.81 -11.53
C ARG A 115 14.05 18.52 -12.96
N TYR A 116 14.93 18.60 -13.96
CA TYR A 116 14.59 18.18 -15.32
C TYR A 116 14.27 16.68 -15.40
N VAL A 117 15.04 15.83 -14.71
CA VAL A 117 14.75 14.39 -14.62
C VAL A 117 13.38 14.16 -14.00
N GLU A 118 13.06 14.85 -12.90
CA GLU A 118 11.77 14.76 -12.22
C GLU A 118 10.61 15.23 -13.12
N ALA A 119 10.74 16.39 -13.77
CA ALA A 119 9.72 16.93 -14.66
C ALA A 119 9.46 16.02 -15.87
N ALA A 120 10.54 15.50 -16.49
CA ALA A 120 10.43 14.56 -17.61
C ALA A 120 9.80 13.23 -17.18
N ALA A 121 10.18 12.71 -16.02
CA ALA A 121 9.58 11.49 -15.47
C ALA A 121 8.09 11.67 -15.20
N LEU A 122 7.68 12.76 -14.54
CA LEU A 122 6.27 13.05 -14.30
C LEU A 122 5.50 13.23 -15.62
N LEU A 123 6.06 13.93 -16.60
CA LEU A 123 5.39 14.07 -17.89
C LEU A 123 5.21 12.71 -18.60
N ALA A 124 6.20 11.83 -18.52
CA ALA A 124 6.19 10.52 -19.19
C ALA A 124 5.30 9.49 -18.48
N ALA A 125 5.22 9.53 -17.14
CA ALA A 125 4.64 8.49 -16.30
C ALA A 125 3.20 8.07 -16.68
N PRO A 126 2.24 8.97 -17.00
CA PRO A 126 0.88 8.57 -17.39
C PRO A 126 0.82 7.64 -18.61
N SER A 127 1.84 7.64 -19.47
CA SER A 127 1.93 6.74 -20.63
C SER A 127 2.13 5.27 -20.24
N LEU A 128 2.61 5.02 -19.02
CA LEU A 128 2.86 3.68 -18.47
C LEU A 128 1.69 3.17 -17.61
N LEU A 129 0.55 3.88 -17.58
CA LEU A 129 -0.66 3.40 -16.92
C LEU A 129 -1.33 2.24 -17.67
N THR A 130 -1.08 2.11 -18.98
CA THR A 130 -1.63 1.05 -19.83
C THR A 130 -0.58 0.13 -20.42
N ARG A 131 0.70 0.41 -20.18
CA ARG A 131 1.83 -0.30 -20.77
C ARG A 131 2.67 -0.95 -19.69
N ARG A 132 3.15 -2.16 -19.97
CA ARG A 132 4.19 -2.81 -19.18
C ARG A 132 5.53 -2.58 -19.85
N ALA A 133 6.49 -2.13 -19.08
CA ALA A 133 7.89 -2.06 -19.46
C ALA A 133 8.68 -3.02 -18.57
N PRO A 134 9.67 -3.76 -19.12
CA PRO A 134 10.49 -4.64 -18.32
C PRO A 134 11.26 -3.82 -17.27
N PRO A 135 11.18 -4.17 -15.96
CA PRO A 135 11.79 -3.36 -14.89
C PRO A 135 13.29 -3.11 -15.10
N LEU A 136 14.02 -4.08 -15.63
CA LEU A 136 15.45 -3.94 -15.93
C LEU A 136 15.72 -2.87 -16.99
N ALA A 137 14.88 -2.75 -18.01
CA ALA A 137 15.04 -1.71 -19.02
C ALA A 137 14.78 -0.31 -18.45
N LEU A 138 13.81 -0.18 -17.54
CA LEU A 138 13.56 1.09 -16.84
C LEU A 138 14.78 1.52 -16.02
N VAL A 139 15.38 0.57 -15.30
CA VAL A 139 16.62 0.80 -14.53
C VAL A 139 17.77 1.19 -15.45
N ALA A 140 17.99 0.46 -16.55
CA ALA A 140 19.04 0.77 -17.52
C ALA A 140 18.88 2.19 -18.10
N VAL A 141 17.66 2.57 -18.52
CA VAL A 141 17.37 3.92 -18.99
C VAL A 141 17.61 4.95 -17.90
N GLY A 142 17.19 4.67 -16.65
CA GLY A 142 17.45 5.55 -15.51
C GLY A 142 18.94 5.81 -15.28
N PHE A 143 19.78 4.76 -15.32
CA PHE A 143 21.23 4.90 -15.18
C PHE A 143 21.88 5.60 -16.38
N LEU A 144 21.37 5.42 -17.60
CA LEU A 144 21.83 6.19 -18.76
C LEU A 144 21.51 7.69 -18.61
N VAL A 145 20.31 8.03 -18.12
CA VAL A 145 19.94 9.41 -17.82
C VAL A 145 20.84 9.99 -16.72
N LEU A 146 21.08 9.23 -15.65
CA LEU A 146 21.99 9.63 -14.57
C LEU A 146 23.39 9.95 -15.09
N ALA A 147 23.96 9.04 -15.90
CA ALA A 147 25.29 9.19 -16.48
C ALA A 147 25.35 10.37 -17.46
N GLY A 148 24.30 10.56 -18.28
CA GLY A 148 24.22 11.68 -19.21
C GLY A 148 24.16 13.03 -18.51
N VAL A 149 23.30 13.18 -17.48
CA VAL A 149 23.15 14.44 -16.73
C VAL A 149 24.40 14.75 -15.93
N THR A 150 24.88 13.80 -15.12
CA THR A 150 26.09 14.05 -14.29
C THR A 150 27.33 14.19 -15.15
N GLY A 151 27.47 13.40 -16.23
CA GLY A 151 28.54 13.52 -17.19
C GLY A 151 28.59 14.89 -17.87
N ALA A 152 27.44 15.44 -18.30
CA ALA A 152 27.38 16.78 -18.88
C ALA A 152 27.82 17.88 -17.90
N ILE A 153 27.46 17.74 -16.61
CA ILE A 153 27.83 18.71 -15.56
C ILE A 153 29.33 18.64 -15.27
N PHE A 154 29.87 17.46 -14.97
CA PHE A 154 31.29 17.31 -14.63
C PHE A 154 32.23 17.50 -15.81
N ALA A 155 31.76 17.30 -17.05
CA ALA A 155 32.53 17.63 -18.25
C ALA A 155 32.53 19.13 -18.60
N GLY A 156 31.78 19.97 -17.86
CA GLY A 156 31.69 21.42 -18.11
C GLY A 156 30.87 21.79 -19.36
N VAL A 157 30.09 20.86 -19.91
CA VAL A 157 29.20 21.11 -21.05
C VAL A 157 27.88 21.74 -20.58
N PHE A 158 27.48 21.47 -19.34
CA PHE A 158 26.26 22.02 -18.76
C PHE A 158 26.43 23.53 -18.51
N PRO A 159 25.48 24.39 -18.93
CA PRO A 159 25.63 25.83 -18.78
C PRO A 159 25.73 26.28 -17.32
N ASP A 160 26.38 27.41 -17.09
CA ASP A 160 26.49 27.98 -15.75
C ASP A 160 25.11 28.39 -15.22
N CYS A 161 24.82 27.97 -13.99
CA CYS A 161 23.58 28.28 -13.28
C CYS A 161 23.76 29.40 -12.24
N PHE A 162 24.99 29.63 -11.79
CA PHE A 162 25.33 30.65 -10.81
C PHE A 162 26.72 31.22 -11.06
N ILE A 163 26.86 32.54 -11.07
CA ILE A 163 28.15 33.23 -11.21
C ILE A 163 28.29 34.22 -10.06
N GLU A 164 29.37 34.14 -9.29
CA GLU A 164 29.66 35.13 -8.24
C GLU A 164 30.32 36.38 -8.87
N PRO A 165 29.90 37.62 -8.54
CA PRO A 165 28.87 38.02 -7.58
C PRO A 165 27.47 38.27 -8.19
N THR A 166 27.29 38.09 -9.50
CA THR A 166 26.06 38.41 -10.25
C THR A 166 24.84 37.58 -9.82
N GLY A 167 25.05 36.42 -9.22
CA GLY A 167 24.01 35.53 -8.73
C GLY A 167 23.53 34.54 -9.79
N LEU A 168 22.21 34.31 -9.84
CA LEU A 168 21.58 33.36 -10.75
C LEU A 168 21.71 33.78 -12.22
N THR A 169 22.11 32.86 -13.10
CA THR A 169 22.19 33.11 -14.54
C THR A 169 20.81 33.14 -15.21
N ALA A 170 20.74 33.71 -16.42
CA ALA A 170 19.53 33.67 -17.23
C ALA A 170 19.11 32.24 -17.58
N PHE A 171 20.09 31.37 -17.89
CA PHE A 171 19.85 29.96 -18.18
C PHE A 171 19.12 29.25 -17.04
N LYS A 172 19.56 29.47 -15.80
CA LYS A 172 18.94 28.89 -14.60
C LYS A 172 17.49 29.34 -14.46
N LYS A 173 17.22 30.65 -14.52
CA LYS A 173 15.86 31.21 -14.36
C LYS A 173 14.91 30.70 -15.44
N VAL A 174 15.35 30.72 -16.71
CA VAL A 174 14.55 30.20 -17.83
C VAL A 174 14.28 28.70 -17.65
N SER A 175 15.28 27.93 -17.23
CA SER A 175 15.12 26.50 -16.99
C SER A 175 14.06 26.18 -15.94
N GLU A 176 14.01 26.93 -14.84
CA GLU A 176 12.98 26.72 -13.80
C GLU A 176 11.56 27.03 -14.31
N TYR A 177 11.38 28.08 -15.10
CA TYR A 177 10.09 28.33 -15.75
C TYR A 177 9.70 27.22 -16.72
N VAL A 178 10.66 26.71 -17.51
CA VAL A 178 10.43 25.56 -18.40
C VAL A 178 10.05 24.32 -17.59
N ILE A 179 10.73 24.04 -16.48
CA ILE A 179 10.41 22.93 -15.57
C ILE A 179 8.98 23.08 -15.03
N CYS A 180 8.58 24.27 -14.56
CA CYS A 180 7.22 24.56 -14.12
C CYS A 180 6.17 24.28 -15.22
N LEU A 181 6.44 24.69 -16.46
CA LEU A 181 5.56 24.43 -17.60
C LEU A 181 5.45 22.93 -17.91
N VAL A 182 6.56 22.20 -17.88
CA VAL A 182 6.58 20.74 -18.07
C VAL A 182 5.80 20.04 -16.96
N MET A 183 5.95 20.47 -15.70
CA MET A 183 5.17 19.95 -14.57
C MET A 183 3.68 20.28 -14.67
N ALA A 184 3.31 21.46 -15.15
CA ALA A 184 1.92 21.81 -15.42
C ALA A 184 1.31 20.94 -16.53
N ALA A 185 2.07 20.66 -17.60
CA ALA A 185 1.67 19.72 -18.64
C ALA A 185 1.54 18.29 -18.09
N ALA A 186 2.45 17.87 -17.20
CA ALA A 186 2.34 16.60 -16.50
C ALA A 186 1.05 16.54 -15.67
N LEU A 187 0.76 17.58 -14.86
CA LEU A 187 -0.48 17.65 -14.07
C LEU A 187 -1.73 17.53 -14.94
N TYR A 188 -1.76 18.21 -16.09
CA TYR A 188 -2.85 18.07 -17.06
C TYR A 188 -3.01 16.63 -17.58
N ARG A 189 -1.90 15.93 -17.88
CA ARG A 189 -1.96 14.51 -18.26
C ARG A 189 -2.47 13.62 -17.13
N PHE A 190 -2.03 13.85 -15.90
CA PHE A 190 -2.56 13.12 -14.74
C PHE A 190 -4.06 13.35 -14.57
N TRP A 191 -4.51 14.60 -14.71
CA TRP A 191 -5.92 14.96 -14.62
C TRP A 191 -6.77 14.31 -15.71
N ARG A 192 -6.29 14.28 -16.96
CA ARG A 192 -6.97 13.58 -18.07
C ARG A 192 -7.07 12.07 -17.83
N ASN A 193 -6.13 11.51 -17.09
CA ASN A 193 -6.08 10.09 -16.74
C ASN A 193 -6.62 9.78 -15.32
N ARG A 194 -7.26 10.75 -14.63
CA ARG A 194 -7.63 10.65 -13.20
C ARG A 194 -8.50 9.44 -12.86
N GLU A 195 -9.35 9.01 -13.78
CA GLU A 195 -10.26 7.87 -13.59
C GLU A 195 -9.54 6.53 -13.41
N ARG A 196 -8.27 6.45 -13.85
CA ARG A 196 -7.43 5.25 -13.68
C ARG A 196 -6.79 5.16 -12.30
N PHE A 197 -6.91 6.21 -11.49
CA PHE A 197 -6.33 6.26 -10.16
C PHE A 197 -7.44 6.17 -9.12
N SER A 198 -7.11 5.63 -7.94
CA SER A 198 -7.96 5.87 -6.78
C SER A 198 -7.99 7.38 -6.48
N PRO A 199 -9.12 7.93 -5.98
CA PRO A 199 -9.22 9.37 -5.69
C PRO A 199 -8.10 9.88 -4.79
N ARG A 200 -7.74 9.10 -3.77
CA ARG A 200 -6.67 9.43 -2.81
C ARG A 200 -5.28 9.44 -3.45
N THR A 201 -4.99 8.47 -4.33
CA THR A 201 -3.72 8.42 -5.08
C THR A 201 -3.57 9.64 -5.99
N PHE A 202 -4.62 9.98 -6.74
CA PHE A 202 -4.60 11.16 -7.61
C PHE A 202 -4.42 12.46 -6.83
N GLN A 203 -5.14 12.64 -5.71
CA GLN A 203 -5.02 13.82 -4.86
C GLN A 203 -3.59 14.04 -4.36
N PHE A 204 -2.92 13.00 -3.87
CA PHE A 204 -1.54 13.10 -3.41
C PHE A 204 -0.54 13.35 -4.55
N LEU A 205 -0.73 12.72 -5.72
CA LEU A 205 0.11 12.99 -6.89
C LEU A 205 -0.05 14.42 -7.39
N ALA A 206 -1.28 14.94 -7.44
CA ALA A 206 -1.56 16.32 -7.79
C ALA A 206 -0.97 17.29 -6.76
N ALA A 207 -1.14 17.02 -5.46
CA ALA A 207 -0.57 17.82 -4.39
C ALA A 207 0.96 17.86 -4.43
N TYR A 208 1.61 16.74 -4.73
CA TYR A 208 3.05 16.67 -4.98
C TYR A 208 3.46 17.57 -6.15
N ILE A 209 2.84 17.42 -7.33
CA ILE A 209 3.20 18.23 -8.51
C ILE A 209 3.01 19.73 -8.24
N VAL A 210 1.90 20.11 -7.57
CA VAL A 210 1.63 21.51 -7.21
C VAL A 210 2.66 22.03 -6.21
N ALA A 211 2.99 21.26 -5.16
CA ALA A 211 4.00 21.64 -4.18
C ALA A 211 5.37 21.84 -4.83
N THR A 212 5.73 20.99 -5.79
CA THR A 212 6.98 21.10 -6.54
C THR A 212 7.00 22.35 -7.43
N ILE A 213 5.91 22.64 -8.17
CA ILE A 213 5.82 23.89 -8.95
C ILE A 213 5.98 25.12 -8.05
N LEU A 214 5.32 25.13 -6.89
CA LEU A 214 5.46 26.22 -5.93
C LEU A 214 6.91 26.32 -5.42
N ALA A 215 7.55 25.20 -5.08
CA ALA A 215 8.95 25.18 -4.67
C ALA A 215 9.88 25.77 -5.75
N GLU A 216 9.72 25.38 -7.02
CA GLU A 216 10.53 25.91 -8.14
C GLU A 216 10.35 27.43 -8.33
N ILE A 217 9.12 27.94 -8.14
CA ILE A 217 8.87 29.39 -8.16
C ILE A 217 9.68 30.08 -7.06
N PHE A 218 9.71 29.53 -5.85
CA PHE A 218 10.54 30.06 -4.75
C PHE A 218 12.04 29.97 -5.06
N PHE A 219 12.50 28.88 -5.68
CA PHE A 219 13.88 28.76 -6.13
C PHE A 219 14.23 29.75 -7.24
N THR A 220 13.29 30.14 -8.08
CA THR A 220 13.54 31.10 -9.19
C THR A 220 13.94 32.49 -8.70
N PHE A 221 13.39 32.92 -7.57
CA PHE A 221 13.60 34.27 -7.04
C PHE A 221 14.61 34.35 -5.89
N TYR A 222 15.36 33.29 -5.57
CA TYR A 222 16.36 33.40 -4.50
C TYR A 222 17.55 34.28 -4.90
N ILE A 223 17.95 35.17 -4.00
CA ILE A 223 19.10 36.06 -4.18
C ILE A 223 20.37 35.40 -3.63
N SER A 224 20.25 34.69 -2.50
CA SER A 224 21.33 33.98 -1.83
C SER A 224 20.93 32.52 -1.62
N VAL A 225 21.91 31.62 -1.71
CA VAL A 225 21.74 30.21 -1.34
C VAL A 225 21.33 30.05 0.12
N PHE A 226 21.67 31.01 0.99
CA PHE A 226 21.22 31.05 2.39
C PHE A 226 19.94 31.88 2.60
N GLY A 227 19.23 32.22 1.53
CA GLY A 227 18.09 33.14 1.55
C GLY A 227 16.76 32.51 1.97
N ILE A 228 15.80 33.37 2.33
CA ILE A 228 14.44 32.97 2.75
C ILE A 228 13.69 32.25 1.62
N SER A 229 13.84 32.69 0.37
CA SER A 229 13.18 32.02 -0.77
C SER A 229 13.70 30.59 -0.97
N ASN A 230 15.01 30.38 -0.83
CA ASN A 230 15.61 29.05 -0.91
C ASN A 230 15.12 28.16 0.25
N PHE A 231 15.06 28.73 1.47
CA PHE A 231 14.53 28.05 2.65
C PHE A 231 13.07 27.60 2.47
N ALA A 232 12.20 28.49 2.00
CA ALA A 232 10.79 28.17 1.73
C ALA A 232 10.64 27.11 0.63
N GLY A 233 11.47 27.19 -0.43
CA GLY A 233 11.52 26.20 -1.50
C GLY A 233 11.85 24.80 -0.97
N HIS A 234 12.85 24.68 -0.09
CA HIS A 234 13.20 23.38 0.51
C HIS A 234 12.07 22.82 1.38
N LEU A 235 11.37 23.64 2.18
CA LEU A 235 10.23 23.16 2.96
C LEU A 235 9.10 22.65 2.07
N LEU A 236 8.74 23.38 1.02
CA LEU A 236 7.71 22.97 0.06
C LEU A 236 8.11 21.68 -0.67
N LYS A 237 9.37 21.56 -1.06
CA LYS A 237 9.93 20.34 -1.66
C LYS A 237 9.80 19.15 -0.70
N THR A 238 10.15 19.32 0.58
CA THR A 238 10.00 18.28 1.59
C THR A 238 8.55 17.86 1.77
N VAL A 239 7.61 18.80 1.82
CA VAL A 239 6.17 18.48 1.86
C VAL A 239 5.74 17.71 0.60
N GLY A 240 6.21 18.14 -0.57
CA GLY A 240 5.94 17.48 -1.84
C GLY A 240 6.35 16.00 -1.84
N VAL A 241 7.58 15.69 -1.43
CA VAL A 241 8.07 14.30 -1.44
C VAL A 241 7.28 13.40 -0.47
N LEU A 242 6.76 13.95 0.63
CA LEU A 242 5.87 13.22 1.55
C LEU A 242 4.52 12.87 0.88
N PHE A 243 3.95 13.78 0.08
CA PHE A 243 2.76 13.46 -0.70
C PHE A 243 3.01 12.35 -1.72
N LEU A 244 4.14 12.40 -2.42
CA LEU A 244 4.49 11.33 -3.35
C LEU A 244 4.70 9.98 -2.63
N PHE A 245 5.32 10.00 -1.46
CA PHE A 245 5.46 8.81 -0.61
C PHE A 245 4.10 8.23 -0.24
N GLU A 246 3.16 9.05 0.22
CA GLU A 246 1.80 8.61 0.54
C GLU A 246 1.04 8.08 -0.69
N ALA A 247 1.20 8.69 -1.86
CA ALA A 247 0.64 8.16 -3.11
C ALA A 247 1.19 6.76 -3.43
N THR A 248 2.50 6.58 -3.24
CA THR A 248 3.19 5.30 -3.49
C THR A 248 2.76 4.24 -2.48
N VAL A 249 2.73 4.54 -1.18
CA VAL A 249 2.27 3.61 -0.13
C VAL A 249 0.80 3.22 -0.35
N ALA A 250 -0.04 4.18 -0.72
CA ALA A 250 -1.45 3.91 -1.02
C ALA A 250 -1.62 2.91 -2.17
N SER A 251 -0.79 2.99 -3.20
CA SER A 251 -0.89 2.10 -4.37
C SER A 251 -0.11 0.80 -4.23
N ALA A 252 1.11 0.83 -3.67
CA ALA A 252 2.00 -0.33 -3.57
C ALA A 252 1.64 -1.27 -2.41
N ILE A 253 1.00 -0.76 -1.35
CA ILE A 253 0.65 -1.55 -0.16
C ILE A 253 -0.86 -1.54 0.06
N ARG A 254 -1.46 -0.37 0.34
CA ARG A 254 -2.84 -0.34 0.88
C ARG A 254 -3.86 -0.96 -0.11
N GLN A 255 -3.78 -0.63 -1.39
CA GLN A 255 -4.68 -1.17 -2.42
C GLN A 255 -4.57 -2.70 -2.60
N PRO A 256 -3.38 -3.30 -2.84
CA PRO A 256 -3.24 -4.75 -2.94
C PRO A 256 -3.74 -5.51 -1.72
N PHE A 257 -3.48 -5.00 -0.51
CA PHE A 257 -3.93 -5.63 0.72
C PHE A 257 -5.46 -5.60 0.85
N GLU A 258 -6.12 -4.51 0.48
CA GLU A 258 -7.60 -4.43 0.51
C GLU A 258 -8.26 -5.44 -0.44
N VAL A 259 -7.64 -5.74 -1.59
CA VAL A 259 -8.13 -6.79 -2.50
C VAL A 259 -7.92 -8.17 -1.89
N LEU A 260 -6.70 -8.45 -1.40
CA LEU A 260 -6.36 -9.74 -0.77
C LEU A 260 -7.25 -10.07 0.44
N TYR A 261 -7.53 -9.08 1.30
CA TYR A 261 -8.41 -9.29 2.45
C TYR A 261 -9.86 -9.59 2.04
N ARG A 262 -10.36 -8.98 0.97
CA ARG A 262 -11.70 -9.30 0.44
C ARG A 262 -11.77 -10.72 -0.09
N GLU A 263 -10.79 -11.14 -0.87
CA GLU A 263 -10.72 -12.52 -1.38
C GLU A 263 -10.66 -13.54 -0.24
N LEU A 264 -9.90 -13.23 0.82
CA LEU A 264 -9.82 -14.08 2.00
C LEU A 264 -11.16 -14.20 2.73
N ASP A 265 -11.87 -13.07 2.91
CA ASP A 265 -13.19 -13.06 3.55
C ASP A 265 -14.24 -13.80 2.73
N GLU A 266 -14.21 -13.66 1.40
CA GLU A 266 -15.09 -14.39 0.49
C GLU A 266 -14.84 -15.89 0.54
N SER A 267 -13.57 -16.31 0.49
CA SER A 267 -13.17 -17.72 0.62
C SER A 267 -13.59 -18.30 1.97
N ARG A 268 -13.41 -17.54 3.06
CA ARG A 268 -13.85 -17.94 4.40
C ARG A 268 -15.37 -18.13 4.48
N ARG A 269 -16.16 -17.27 3.82
CA ARG A 269 -17.61 -17.39 3.74
C ARG A 269 -18.04 -18.62 2.93
N ALA A 270 -17.40 -18.85 1.78
CA ALA A 270 -17.67 -20.02 0.94
C ALA A 270 -17.42 -21.33 1.71
N LEU A 271 -16.27 -21.44 2.39
CA LEU A 271 -15.95 -22.57 3.26
C LEU A 271 -16.95 -22.72 4.42
N GLY A 272 -17.44 -21.61 4.97
CA GLY A 272 -18.47 -21.62 6.00
C GLY A 272 -19.78 -22.23 5.52
N ILE A 273 -20.23 -21.87 4.31
CA ILE A 273 -21.44 -22.41 3.68
C ILE A 273 -21.26 -23.90 3.39
N GLU A 274 -20.13 -24.29 2.81
CA GLU A 274 -19.84 -25.69 2.48
C GLU A 274 -19.80 -26.56 3.75
N ARG A 275 -19.09 -26.11 4.79
CA ARG A 275 -19.08 -26.78 6.10
C ARG A 275 -20.48 -26.97 6.67
N ASP A 276 -21.34 -25.94 6.58
CA ASP A 276 -22.69 -26.01 7.13
C ASP A 276 -23.60 -26.95 6.31
N SER A 277 -23.42 -27.02 4.98
CA SER A 277 -24.10 -28.02 4.15
C SER A 277 -23.67 -29.45 4.46
N LEU A 278 -22.36 -29.67 4.65
CA LEU A 278 -21.82 -30.98 5.02
C LEU A 278 -22.33 -31.44 6.38
N LYS A 279 -22.41 -30.53 7.35
CA LYS A 279 -23.01 -30.82 8.67
C LYS A 279 -24.47 -31.24 8.55
N LYS A 280 -25.28 -30.53 7.75
CA LYS A 280 -26.69 -30.89 7.53
C LYS A 280 -26.83 -32.26 6.88
N ALA A 281 -26.06 -32.55 5.82
CA ALA A 281 -26.07 -33.86 5.19
C ALA A 281 -25.67 -34.98 6.16
N LEU A 282 -24.68 -34.72 7.04
CA LEU A 282 -24.29 -35.66 8.08
C LEU A 282 -25.40 -35.88 9.12
N GLU A 283 -26.13 -34.83 9.51
CA GLU A 283 -27.29 -34.93 10.40
C GLU A 283 -28.44 -35.72 9.78
N GLU A 284 -28.72 -35.51 8.48
CA GLU A 284 -29.73 -36.28 7.73
C GLU A 284 -29.36 -37.76 7.65
N VAL A 285 -28.11 -38.09 7.33
CA VAL A 285 -27.62 -39.48 7.32
C VAL A 285 -27.77 -40.11 8.71
N LYS A 286 -27.41 -39.39 9.78
CA LYS A 286 -27.60 -39.87 11.15
C LYS A 286 -29.08 -40.13 11.47
N ALA A 287 -29.97 -39.21 11.11
CA ALA A 287 -31.41 -39.35 11.34
C ALA A 287 -31.99 -40.57 10.58
N LEU A 288 -31.61 -40.74 9.31
CA LEU A 288 -32.02 -41.89 8.49
C LEU A 288 -31.48 -43.21 9.03
N SER A 289 -30.22 -43.23 9.49
CA SER A 289 -29.61 -44.43 10.10
C SER A 289 -30.26 -44.81 11.44
N GLY A 290 -30.95 -43.89 12.11
CA GLY A 290 -31.68 -44.16 13.35
C GLY A 290 -33.11 -44.69 13.15
N LEU A 291 -33.62 -44.76 11.91
CA LEU A 291 -34.96 -45.27 11.63
C LEU A 291 -34.95 -46.80 11.61
N LEU A 292 -35.49 -47.40 12.68
CA LEU A 292 -35.66 -48.85 12.77
C LEU A 292 -36.99 -49.27 12.09
N PRO A 293 -36.95 -50.04 10.99
CA PRO A 293 -38.17 -50.52 10.32
C PRO A 293 -38.90 -51.53 11.21
N ILE A 294 -40.02 -51.11 11.80
CA ILE A 294 -40.86 -51.94 12.66
C ILE A 294 -42.12 -52.43 11.93
N CYS A 295 -42.47 -53.70 12.08
CA CYS A 295 -43.69 -54.25 11.49
C CYS A 295 -44.91 -53.67 12.22
N ALA A 296 -45.82 -53.04 11.48
CA ALA A 296 -47.00 -52.39 12.05
C ALA A 296 -47.91 -53.37 12.83
N SER A 297 -47.96 -54.64 12.40
CA SER A 297 -48.82 -55.68 12.97
C SER A 297 -48.19 -56.37 14.19
N CYS A 298 -46.97 -56.90 14.07
CA CYS A 298 -46.37 -57.74 15.12
C CYS A 298 -45.21 -57.09 15.87
N LYS A 299 -44.86 -55.83 15.57
CA LYS A 299 -43.83 -55.02 16.24
C LYS A 299 -42.38 -55.55 16.19
N LYS A 300 -42.11 -56.55 15.35
CA LYS A 300 -40.73 -56.99 15.03
C LYS A 300 -39.96 -55.92 14.27
N ILE A 301 -38.64 -55.83 14.49
CA ILE A 301 -37.73 -54.94 13.76
C ILE A 301 -37.05 -55.73 12.63
N ARG A 302 -36.90 -55.11 11.46
CA ARG A 302 -36.11 -55.68 10.35
C ARG A 302 -34.65 -55.28 10.49
N ASN A 303 -33.76 -56.26 10.66
CA ASN A 303 -32.33 -56.04 10.79
C ASN A 303 -31.62 -55.75 9.45
N ASP A 304 -30.33 -55.44 9.50
CA ASP A 304 -29.51 -55.08 8.32
C ASP A 304 -29.40 -56.20 7.27
N LYS A 305 -29.64 -57.46 7.67
CA LYS A 305 -29.66 -58.63 6.78
C LYS A 305 -31.04 -58.86 6.15
N GLY A 306 -32.04 -58.05 6.50
CA GLY A 306 -33.40 -58.12 6.00
C GLY A 306 -34.33 -59.07 6.76
N TYR A 307 -33.88 -59.69 7.86
CA TYR A 307 -34.69 -60.61 8.66
C TYR A 307 -35.48 -59.85 9.74
N TRP A 308 -36.64 -60.40 10.12
CA TRP A 308 -37.51 -59.83 11.16
C TRP A 308 -37.29 -60.52 12.50
N GLU A 309 -36.87 -59.75 13.51
CA GLU A 309 -36.56 -60.21 14.86
C GLU A 309 -37.34 -59.43 15.93
N GLN A 310 -37.38 -59.95 17.15
CA GLN A 310 -38.05 -59.27 18.26
C GLN A 310 -37.29 -57.99 18.64
N ILE A 311 -38.03 -56.96 19.06
CA ILE A 311 -37.47 -55.65 19.38
C ILE A 311 -36.43 -55.73 20.50
N GLU A 312 -36.67 -56.56 21.50
CA GLU A 312 -35.79 -56.75 22.65
C GLU A 312 -34.46 -57.36 22.21
N THR A 313 -34.50 -58.32 21.28
CA THR A 313 -33.30 -58.94 20.70
C THR A 313 -32.48 -57.90 19.95
N TYR A 314 -33.12 -57.16 19.03
CA TYR A 314 -32.44 -56.14 18.23
C TYR A 314 -31.77 -55.08 19.11
N VAL A 315 -32.49 -54.55 20.10
CA VAL A 315 -31.99 -53.46 20.96
C VAL A 315 -30.90 -53.94 21.92
N CYS A 316 -30.98 -55.16 22.47
CA CYS A 316 -29.90 -55.74 23.27
C CYS A 316 -28.62 -55.98 22.47
N GLU A 317 -28.72 -56.34 21.18
CA GLU A 317 -27.55 -56.58 20.32
C GLU A 317 -26.90 -55.28 19.83
N HIS A 318 -27.68 -54.19 19.69
CA HIS A 318 -27.22 -52.93 19.08
C HIS A 318 -27.10 -51.76 20.09
N SER A 319 -27.29 -52.00 21.39
CA SER A 319 -27.13 -50.99 22.44
C SER A 319 -26.73 -51.60 23.79
N GLU A 320 -26.40 -50.76 24.77
CA GLU A 320 -26.11 -51.22 26.14
C GLU A 320 -27.37 -51.54 26.98
N ALA A 321 -28.58 -51.44 26.39
CA ALA A 321 -29.83 -51.66 27.11
C ALA A 321 -30.04 -53.14 27.48
N ARG A 322 -30.68 -53.38 28.63
CA ARG A 322 -31.15 -54.70 29.08
C ARG A 322 -32.62 -54.63 29.46
N PHE A 323 -33.41 -55.61 29.04
CA PHE A 323 -34.85 -55.66 29.32
C PHE A 323 -35.17 -56.57 30.51
N SER A 324 -36.06 -56.10 31.39
CA SER A 324 -36.80 -56.92 32.34
C SER A 324 -38.27 -56.99 31.91
N HIS A 325 -38.94 -58.10 32.20
CA HIS A 325 -40.33 -58.30 31.83
C HIS A 325 -41.25 -57.95 33.01
N GLY A 326 -42.24 -57.10 32.76
CA GLY A 326 -43.30 -56.75 33.70
C GLY A 326 -44.61 -56.55 32.96
N VAL A 327 -45.73 -56.64 33.67
CA VAL A 327 -47.07 -56.43 33.11
C VAL A 327 -47.60 -55.09 33.59
N CYS A 328 -47.94 -54.17 32.68
CA CYS A 328 -48.50 -52.88 33.08
C CYS A 328 -49.93 -53.04 33.62
N PRO A 329 -50.45 -52.10 34.43
CA PRO A 329 -51.79 -52.21 35.03
C PRO A 329 -52.92 -52.44 34.01
N GLU A 330 -52.85 -51.78 32.84
CA GLU A 330 -53.84 -51.95 31.77
C GLU A 330 -53.85 -53.37 31.19
N CYS A 331 -52.67 -53.91 30.88
CA CYS A 331 -52.53 -55.28 30.39
C CYS A 331 -52.90 -56.30 31.46
N MET A 332 -52.58 -56.01 32.73
CA MET A 332 -52.96 -56.86 33.86
C MET A 332 -54.48 -56.96 33.97
N GLN A 333 -55.19 -55.83 33.89
CA GLN A 333 -56.64 -55.80 33.91
C GLN A 333 -57.28 -56.51 32.70
N LYS A 334 -56.65 -56.44 31.53
CA LYS A 334 -57.15 -57.07 30.31
C LYS A 334 -56.91 -58.57 30.23
N LEU A 335 -55.72 -59.04 30.62
CA LEU A 335 -55.30 -60.43 30.51
C LEU A 335 -55.64 -61.25 31.76
N TYR A 336 -55.74 -60.58 32.91
CA TYR A 336 -55.96 -61.17 34.22
C TYR A 336 -57.04 -60.40 34.98
N SER A 337 -58.15 -60.10 34.30
CA SER A 337 -59.31 -59.39 34.87
C SER A 337 -59.86 -60.02 36.17
N GLU A 338 -59.60 -61.30 36.35
CA GLU A 338 -59.99 -62.10 37.52
C GLU A 338 -59.15 -61.78 38.77
N TYR A 339 -57.92 -61.29 38.57
CA TYR A 339 -56.95 -60.93 39.62
C TYR A 339 -56.77 -59.41 39.76
N SER A 340 -57.47 -58.60 38.96
CA SER A 340 -57.33 -57.14 38.95
C SER A 340 -58.30 -56.40 39.88
N LYS A 341 -58.83 -57.07 40.92
CA LYS A 341 -59.63 -56.44 41.97
C LYS A 341 -58.76 -56.13 43.18
N ASP A 342 -58.22 -54.91 43.19
CA ASP A 342 -58.26 -53.92 44.28
C ASP A 342 -57.51 -52.65 43.87
#